data_AF-A0A427FL45-F1
#
_entry.id   AF-A0A427FL45-F1
#
_cell.length_a   1.000
_cell.length_b   1.000
_cell.length_c   1.000
_cell.angle_alpha   90.00
_cell.angle_beta   90.00
_cell.angle_gamma   90.00
#
_symmetry.space_group_name_H-M   'P 1'
#
loop_
_entity.id
_entity.type
_entity.pdbx_description
1 polymer ?
#
loop_
_entity_poly.entity_id
_entity_poly.type
_entity_poly.pdbx_seq_one_letter_code
_entity_poly.pdbx_strand_id
1 'polypeptide(L)'
;MPKSKNLPIYRASYELLSLVTELIRHFARDFRPSLGNRLHNEAVLLVLMIYRANAAEDKLPHIGKLLETLQVVEMLLQLSSDLKLISLKQYARSAELTADIGRQAGGWQKFAASGNASRKNHVSRLNASPAAGLPR
;
A
#
# COMPACT_ATOMS: atom_id res chain seq x y z
N MET A 1 18.79 9.97 -6.02
CA MET A 1 17.83 8.86 -5.74
C MET A 1 16.55 9.46 -5.15
N PRO A 2 15.35 8.97 -5.51
CA PRO A 2 14.11 9.53 -4.98
C PRO A 2 14.09 9.41 -3.44
N LYS A 3 13.46 10.37 -2.76
CA LYS A 3 13.33 10.45 -1.28
C LYS A 3 12.55 9.27 -0.64
N SER A 4 12.39 8.15 -1.34
CA SER A 4 11.51 7.03 -0.99
C SER A 4 11.99 6.20 0.21
N LYS A 5 13.31 6.04 0.40
CA LYS A 5 13.87 5.18 1.47
C LYS A 5 13.67 5.72 2.89
N ASN A 6 13.33 7.00 3.05
CA ASN A 6 13.17 7.65 4.36
C ASN A 6 11.71 7.73 4.85
N LEU A 7 10.75 7.20 4.07
CA LEU A 7 9.35 7.20 4.49
C LEU A 7 9.09 6.06 5.49
N PRO A 8 8.42 6.31 6.63
CA PRO A 8 8.15 5.26 7.61
C PRO A 8 7.38 4.06 7.01
N ILE A 9 6.46 4.29 6.07
CA ILE A 9 5.70 3.22 5.38
C ILE A 9 6.61 2.33 4.53
N TYR A 10 7.67 2.90 3.93
CA TYR A 10 8.65 2.13 3.17
C TYR A 10 9.40 1.18 4.10
N ARG A 11 9.88 1.69 5.25
CA ARG A 11 10.54 0.87 6.27
C ARG A 11 9.63 -0.27 6.76
N ALA A 12 8.38 0.04 7.13
CA ALA A 12 7.42 -0.96 7.60
C ALA A 12 7.16 -2.05 6.54
N SER A 13 7.02 -1.67 5.27
CA SER A 13 6.82 -2.63 4.17
C SER A 13 8.02 -3.53 3.91
N TYR A 14 9.25 -3.01 4.04
CA TYR A 14 10.47 -3.82 3.93
C TYR A 14 10.65 -4.77 5.11
N GLU A 15 10.25 -4.33 6.31
CA GLU A 15 10.22 -5.18 7.48
C GLU A 15 9.20 -6.32 7.31
N LEU A 16 8.01 -6.02 6.78
CA LEU A 16 7.00 -7.02 6.45
C LEU A 16 7.50 -8.02 5.38
N LEU A 17 8.11 -7.54 4.30
CA LEU A 17 8.68 -8.40 3.26
C LEU A 17 9.79 -9.31 3.82
N SER A 18 10.66 -8.75 4.68
CA SER A 18 11.69 -9.53 5.38
C SER A 18 11.04 -10.62 6.23
N LEU A 19 10.09 -10.27 7.09
CA LEU A 19 9.34 -11.22 7.93
C LEU A 19 8.69 -12.31 7.09
N VAL A 20 7.95 -11.96 6.04
CA VAL A 20 7.31 -12.92 5.13
C VAL A 20 8.34 -13.88 4.54
N THR A 21 9.49 -13.37 4.09
CA THR A 21 10.58 -14.18 3.53
C THR A 21 11.14 -15.16 4.56
N GLU A 22 11.20 -14.78 5.84
CA GLU A 22 11.60 -15.70 6.91
C GLU A 22 10.54 -16.76 7.18
N LEU A 23 9.27 -16.38 7.24
CA LEU A 23 8.14 -17.30 7.51
C LEU A 23 8.05 -18.39 6.44
N ILE A 24 8.10 -18.04 5.15
CA ILE A 24 7.95 -18.99 4.04
C ILE A 24 9.08 -20.04 3.99
N ARG A 25 10.25 -19.76 4.59
CA ARG A 25 11.34 -20.76 4.69
C ARG A 25 10.93 -21.94 5.56
N HIS A 26 10.00 -21.77 6.47
CA HIS A 26 9.54 -22.80 7.39
C HIS A 26 8.22 -23.47 6.98
N PHE A 27 7.60 -23.05 5.87
CA PHE A 27 6.37 -23.68 5.38
C PHE A 27 6.61 -25.14 4.98
N ALA A 28 5.60 -25.97 5.13
CA ALA A 28 5.63 -27.32 4.59
C ALA A 28 5.80 -27.31 3.06
N ARG A 29 6.38 -28.38 2.52
CA ARG A 29 6.88 -28.44 1.12
C ARG A 29 5.77 -28.28 0.08
N ASP A 30 4.58 -28.76 0.40
CA ASP A 30 3.35 -28.68 -0.37
C ASP A 30 2.73 -27.27 -0.40
N PHE A 31 2.81 -26.51 0.69
CA PHE A 31 2.25 -25.15 0.74
C PHE A 31 3.19 -24.08 0.19
N ARG A 32 4.51 -24.31 0.16
CA ARG A 32 5.47 -23.29 -0.27
C ARG A 32 5.28 -22.84 -1.74
N PRO A 33 5.14 -23.74 -2.74
CA PRO A 33 4.99 -23.33 -4.14
C PRO A 33 3.68 -22.60 -4.45
N SER A 34 2.65 -22.84 -3.65
CA SER A 34 1.33 -22.24 -3.79
C SER A 34 1.20 -21.00 -2.89
N LEU A 35 0.90 -21.20 -1.62
CA LEU A 35 0.64 -20.15 -0.64
C LEU A 35 1.89 -19.30 -0.35
N GLY A 36 3.04 -19.94 -0.13
CA GLY A 36 4.29 -19.23 0.19
C GLY A 36 4.72 -18.28 -0.93
N ASN A 37 4.74 -18.76 -2.17
CA ASN A 37 5.07 -17.95 -3.34
C ASN A 37 4.06 -16.82 -3.56
N ARG A 38 2.76 -17.10 -3.42
CA ARG A 38 1.74 -16.05 -3.58
C ARG A 38 1.92 -14.95 -2.53
N LEU A 39 2.11 -15.32 -1.26
CA LEU A 39 2.34 -14.37 -0.18
C LEU A 39 3.60 -13.52 -0.40
N HIS A 40 4.71 -14.15 -0.82
CA HIS A 40 5.94 -13.43 -1.12
C HIS A 40 5.77 -12.43 -2.27
N ASN A 41 5.12 -12.85 -3.35
CA ASN A 41 4.89 -11.99 -4.51
C ASN A 41 4.03 -10.76 -4.16
N GLU A 42 2.99 -10.94 -3.34
CA GLU A 42 2.14 -9.83 -2.89
C GLU A 42 2.90 -8.89 -1.93
N ALA A 43 3.76 -9.42 -1.06
CA ALA A 43 4.62 -8.59 -0.21
C ALA A 43 5.62 -7.75 -1.03
N VAL A 44 6.21 -8.32 -2.10
CA VAL A 44 7.05 -7.57 -3.05
C VAL A 44 6.23 -6.52 -3.79
N LEU A 45 5.04 -6.89 -4.25
CA LEU A 45 4.14 -5.96 -4.96
C LEU A 45 3.72 -4.79 -4.07
N LEU A 46 3.48 -5.03 -2.78
CA LEU A 46 3.14 -3.99 -1.80
C LEU A 46 4.23 -2.92 -1.72
N VAL A 47 5.50 -3.34 -1.60
CA VAL A 47 6.66 -2.44 -1.61
C VAL A 47 6.72 -1.63 -2.92
N LEU A 48 6.48 -2.28 -4.05
CA LEU A 48 6.45 -1.62 -5.35
C LEU A 48 5.30 -0.60 -5.46
N MET A 49 4.12 -0.91 -4.93
CA MET A 49 2.98 0.01 -4.94
C MET A 49 3.25 1.24 -4.07
N ILE A 50 3.93 1.08 -2.93
CA ILE A 50 4.36 2.23 -2.09
C ILE A 50 5.26 3.16 -2.90
N TYR A 51 6.24 2.59 -3.61
CA TYR A 51 7.14 3.35 -4.46
C TYR A 51 6.37 4.08 -5.58
N ARG A 52 5.48 3.38 -6.29
CA ARG A 52 4.67 3.96 -7.38
C ARG A 52 3.74 5.08 -6.89
N ALA A 53 3.03 4.87 -5.78
CA ALA A 53 2.17 5.88 -5.17
C ALA A 53 2.96 7.13 -4.73
N ASN A 54 4.19 6.94 -4.25
CA ASN A 54 5.05 8.07 -3.88
C ASN A 54 5.52 8.88 -5.10
N ALA A 55 5.85 8.20 -6.20
CA ALA A 55 6.38 8.81 -7.43
C ALA A 55 5.31 9.40 -8.35
N ALA A 56 4.05 8.97 -8.22
CA ALA A 56 2.98 9.40 -9.12
C ALA A 56 2.51 10.83 -8.87
N GLU A 57 2.08 11.49 -9.95
CA GLU A 57 1.39 12.78 -9.90
C GLU A 57 -0.08 12.60 -9.49
N ASP A 58 -0.79 11.67 -10.14
CA ASP A 58 -2.08 11.16 -9.66
C ASP A 58 -1.87 9.94 -8.77
N LYS A 59 -1.92 10.17 -7.45
CA LYS A 59 -1.60 9.15 -6.46
C LYS A 59 -2.76 8.20 -6.16
N LEU A 60 -4.00 8.63 -6.37
CA LEU A 60 -5.18 7.89 -5.89
C LEU A 60 -5.29 6.47 -6.46
N PRO A 61 -5.11 6.23 -7.78
CA PRO A 61 -5.17 4.87 -8.32
C PRO A 61 -4.10 3.94 -7.72
N HIS A 62 -2.89 4.47 -7.52
CA HIS A 62 -1.79 3.69 -6.94
C HIS A 62 -1.99 3.40 -5.46
N ILE A 63 -2.55 4.34 -4.69
CA ILE A 63 -2.90 4.13 -3.28
C ILE A 63 -4.05 3.12 -3.16
N GLY A 64 -5.04 3.16 -4.06
CA GLY A 64 -6.09 2.15 -4.13
C GLY A 64 -5.52 0.75 -4.34
N LYS A 65 -4.61 0.59 -5.32
CA LYS A 65 -3.97 -0.71 -5.56
C LYS A 65 -3.09 -1.17 -4.40
N LEU A 66 -2.41 -0.24 -3.74
CA LEU A 66 -1.64 -0.50 -2.54
C LEU A 66 -2.51 -1.09 -1.41
N LEU A 67 -3.67 -0.50 -1.16
CA LEU A 67 -4.58 -0.95 -0.10
C LEU A 67 -5.17 -2.34 -0.42
N GLU A 68 -5.56 -2.57 -1.68
CA GLU A 68 -6.01 -3.89 -2.14
C GLU A 68 -4.91 -4.95 -1.96
N THR A 69 -3.67 -4.62 -2.33
CA THR A 69 -2.51 -5.53 -2.17
C THR A 69 -2.26 -5.84 -0.70
N LEU A 70 -2.38 -4.84 0.19
CA LEU A 70 -2.25 -5.04 1.63
C LEU A 70 -3.31 -6.01 2.16
N GLN A 71 -4.58 -5.86 1.76
CA GLN A 71 -5.66 -6.77 2.16
C GLN A 71 -5.39 -8.21 1.69
N VAL A 72 -4.84 -8.40 0.50
CA VAL A 72 -4.45 -9.73 0.02
C VAL A 72 -3.33 -10.32 0.89
N VAL A 73 -2.32 -9.53 1.27
CA VAL A 73 -1.25 -9.97 2.18
C VAL A 73 -1.81 -10.37 3.55
N GLU A 74 -2.70 -9.57 4.12
CA GLU A 74 -3.38 -9.86 5.40
C GLU A 74 -4.17 -11.18 5.34
N MET A 75 -4.96 -11.39 4.28
CA MET A 75 -5.72 -12.61 4.07
C MET A 75 -4.82 -13.86 3.97
N LEU A 76 -3.69 -13.75 3.25
CA LEU A 76 -2.75 -14.88 3.10
C LEU A 76 -2.00 -15.20 4.39
N LEU A 77 -1.66 -14.18 5.20
CA LEU A 77 -1.08 -14.35 6.52
C LEU A 77 -2.07 -14.99 7.50
N GLN A 78 -3.34 -14.57 7.46
CA GLN A 78 -4.41 -15.18 8.25
C GLN A 78 -4.57 -16.67 7.89
N LEU A 79 -4.68 -17.00 6.59
CA LEU A 79 -4.75 -18.39 6.14
C LEU A 79 -3.52 -19.20 6.58
N SER A 80 -2.33 -18.61 6.53
CA SER A 80 -1.09 -19.26 7.00
C SER A 80 -1.15 -19.57 8.50
N SER A 81 -1.78 -18.69 9.29
CA SER A 81 -2.01 -18.90 10.73
C SER A 81 -3.06 -20.00 10.97
N ASP A 82 -4.17 -19.97 10.23
CA ASP A 82 -5.25 -20.95 10.34
C ASP A 82 -4.77 -22.37 10.02
N LEU A 83 -3.89 -22.50 9.02
CA LEU A 83 -3.22 -23.75 8.64
C LEU A 83 -2.05 -24.12 9.56
N LYS A 84 -1.76 -23.33 10.60
CA LYS A 84 -0.65 -23.51 11.55
C LYS A 84 0.73 -23.54 10.88
N LEU A 85 0.88 -22.90 9.72
CA LEU A 85 2.16 -22.72 9.03
C LEU A 85 3.02 -21.65 9.70
N ILE A 86 2.38 -20.74 10.44
CA ILE A 86 3.02 -19.75 11.32
C ILE A 86 2.41 -19.82 12.71
N SER A 87 3.21 -19.48 13.72
CA SER A 87 2.75 -19.35 15.11
C SER A 87 1.88 -18.11 15.30
N LEU A 88 1.06 -18.11 16.36
CA LEU A 88 0.26 -16.94 16.74
C LEU A 88 1.12 -15.68 16.98
N LYS A 89 2.32 -15.86 17.56
CA LYS A 89 3.27 -14.75 17.77
C LYS A 89 3.76 -14.16 16.44
N GLN A 90 4.07 -15.00 15.46
CA GLN A 90 4.46 -14.56 14.11
C GLN A 90 3.31 -13.86 13.40
N TYR A 91 2.09 -14.40 13.51
CA TYR A 91 0.89 -13.76 12.96
C TYR A 91 0.65 -12.38 13.60
N ALA A 92 0.68 -12.28 14.93
CA ALA A 92 0.52 -11.01 15.63
C ALA A 92 1.55 -9.96 15.18
N ARG A 93 2.83 -10.36 15.02
CA ARG A 93 3.85 -9.45 14.49
C ARG A 93 3.54 -8.97 13.07
N SER A 94 3.05 -9.86 12.21
CA SER A 94 2.66 -9.50 10.85
C SER A 94 1.43 -8.59 10.82
N ALA A 95 0.49 -8.78 11.75
CA ALA A 95 -0.71 -7.93 11.92
C ALA A 95 -0.35 -6.51 12.37
N GLU A 96 0.62 -6.36 13.27
CA GLU A 96 1.14 -5.04 13.68
C GLU A 96 1.72 -4.25 12.50
N LEU A 97 2.53 -4.93 11.67
CA LEU A 97 3.17 -4.32 10.51
C LEU A 97 2.16 -3.93 9.44
N THR A 98 1.21 -4.82 9.12
CA THR A 98 0.15 -4.55 8.15
C THR A 98 -0.77 -3.41 8.61
N ALA A 99 -1.15 -3.38 9.89
CA ALA A 99 -1.92 -2.28 10.46
C ALA A 99 -1.19 -0.92 10.41
N ASP A 100 0.12 -0.88 10.68
CA ASP A 100 0.92 0.34 10.53
C ASP A 100 0.95 0.83 9.07
N ILE A 101 1.19 -0.08 8.12
CA ILE A 101 1.19 0.23 6.69
C ILE A 101 -0.19 0.77 6.27
N GLY A 102 -1.27 0.09 6.65
CA GLY A 102 -2.65 0.47 6.33
C GLY A 102 -3.02 1.85 6.87
N ARG A 103 -2.62 2.16 8.11
CA ARG A 103 -2.81 3.50 8.70
C ARG A 103 -2.10 4.59 7.90
N GLN A 104 -0.83 4.37 7.55
CA GLN A 104 -0.05 5.34 6.79
C GLN A 104 -0.59 5.54 5.36
N ALA A 105 -0.97 4.44 4.70
CA ALA A 105 -1.60 4.44 3.39
C ALA A 105 -2.95 5.15 3.38
N GLY A 106 -3.78 4.93 4.39
CA GLY A 106 -5.05 5.65 4.56
C GLY A 106 -4.85 7.15 4.76
N GLY A 107 -3.78 7.54 5.48
CA GLY A 107 -3.35 8.94 5.56
C GLY A 107 -3.02 9.54 4.19
N TRP A 108 -2.27 8.81 3.36
CA TRP A 108 -1.96 9.22 1.99
C TRP A 108 -3.21 9.35 1.11
N GLN A 109 -4.15 8.41 1.23
CA GLN A 109 -5.39 8.43 0.48
C GLN A 109 -6.22 9.68 0.78
N LYS A 110 -6.39 10.00 2.06
CA LYS A 110 -7.11 11.21 2.51
C LYS A 110 -6.44 12.48 1.99
N PHE A 111 -5.12 12.58 2.11
CA PHE A 111 -4.37 13.74 1.63
C PHE A 111 -4.49 13.92 0.11
N ALA A 112 -4.32 12.83 -0.65
CA ALA A 112 -4.44 12.84 -2.10
C ALA A 112 -5.86 13.20 -2.58
N ALA A 113 -6.90 12.69 -1.91
CA ALA A 113 -8.30 13.00 -2.21
C ALA A 113 -8.62 14.48 -2.00
N SER A 114 -8.21 15.04 -0.85
CA SER A 114 -8.40 16.47 -0.56
C SER A 114 -7.67 17.38 -1.54
N GLY A 115 -6.42 17.03 -1.91
CA GLY A 115 -5.66 17.79 -2.91
C GLY A 115 -6.26 17.73 -4.32
N ASN A 116 -6.89 16.62 -4.70
CA ASN A 116 -7.58 16.47 -5.98
C ASN A 116 -8.90 17.26 -6.02
N ALA A 117 -9.67 17.26 -4.93
CA ALA A 117 -10.89 18.06 -4.81
C ALA A 117 -10.61 19.57 -4.94
N SER A 118 -9.57 20.07 -4.27
CA SER A 118 -9.14 21.48 -4.38
C SER A 118 -8.74 21.85 -5.81
N ARG A 119 -8.01 20.98 -6.53
CA ARG A 119 -7.65 21.18 -7.94
C ARG A 119 -8.88 21.25 -8.85
N LYS A 120 -9.82 20.31 -8.72
CA LYS A 120 -11.08 20.31 -9.50
C LYS A 120 -11.92 21.57 -9.27
N ASN A 121 -12.02 22.01 -8.01
CA ASN A 121 -12.74 23.24 -7.66
C ASN A 121 -12.08 24.48 -8.26
N HIS A 122 -10.74 24.55 -8.29
CA HIS A 122 -10.01 25.66 -8.91
C HIS A 122 -10.21 25.72 -10.43
N VAL A 123 -10.07 24.58 -11.13
CA VAL A 123 -10.29 24.50 -12.59
C VAL A 123 -11.73 24.87 -12.96
N SER A 124 -12.71 24.43 -12.16
CA SER A 124 -14.12 24.76 -12.37
C SER A 124 -14.38 26.28 -12.22
N ARG A 125 -13.72 26.94 -11.27
CA ARG A 125 -13.82 28.41 -11.10
C ARG A 125 -13.16 29.20 -12.22
N LEU A 126 -12.02 28.73 -12.74
CA LEU A 126 -11.35 29.34 -13.89
C LEU A 126 -12.23 29.25 -15.16
N ASN A 127 -12.83 28.09 -15.40
CA ASN A 127 -13.70 27.87 -16.55
C ASN A 127 -15.07 28.56 -16.44
N ALA A 128 -15.52 28.86 -15.22
CA ALA A 128 -16.78 29.56 -14.96
C ALA A 128 -16.65 31.09 -14.96
N SER A 129 -15.44 31.64 -15.13
CA SER A 129 -15.25 33.09 -15.25
C SER A 129 -15.63 33.53 -16.67
N PRO A 130 -16.74 34.28 -16.86
CA PRO A 130 -17.02 34.87 -18.16
C PRO A 130 -15.90 35.86 -18.43
N ALA A 131 -15.27 35.79 -19.62
CA ALA A 131 -14.34 36.81 -20.07
C ALA A 131 -15.00 38.18 -19.84
N ALA A 132 -14.54 38.90 -18.81
CA ALA A 132 -15.07 40.20 -18.46
C ALA A 132 -14.85 41.09 -19.68
N GLY A 133 -15.96 41.44 -20.33
CA GLY A 133 -15.98 42.20 -21.56
C GLY A 133 -15.16 43.47 -21.42
N LEU A 134 -14.25 43.67 -22.37
CA LEU A 134 -13.65 44.97 -22.63
C LEU A 134 -14.78 45.95 -22.99
N PRO A 135 -15.02 47.03 -22.23
CA PRO A 135 -15.88 48.10 -22.70
C PRO A 135 -15.22 48.78 -23.89
N ARG A 136 -16.05 49.02 -24.92
CA ARG A 136 -15.70 49.77 -26.14
C ARG A 136 -15.49 51.25 -25.84
#